data_AF-A0A815MP31-F1
#
_entry.id   AF-A0A815MP31-F1
#
_cell.length_a   1.000
_cell.length_b   1.000
_cell.length_c   1.000
_cell.angle_alpha   90.00
_cell.angle_beta   90.00
_cell.angle_gamma   90.00
#
_symmetry.space_group_name_H-M   'P 1'
#
loop_
_entity.id
_entity.type
_entity.pdbx_description
1 polymer ?
#
loop_
_entity_poly.entity_id
_entity_poly.type
_entity_poly.pdbx_seq_one_letter_code
_entity_poly.pdbx_strand_id
1 'polypeptide(L)'
;IIINENHRINIKFLSITGDSPALSKILNFIGHGGYYCCNFCYVRGIAIGRKRQYFYGKKVFLRHMEKYYKQSKQAETTKENIYGHKGELLIQHSLKCIC
;
A
#
# COMPACT_ATOMS: atom_id res chain seq x y z
N ILE A 1 9.97 16.22 36.67
CA ILE A 1 10.22 16.46 35.23
C ILE A 1 9.05 17.28 34.72
N ILE A 2 9.27 18.56 34.41
CA ILE A 2 8.23 19.46 33.87
C ILE A 2 8.13 19.12 32.38
N ILE A 3 6.99 18.57 31.96
CA ILE A 3 6.75 18.20 30.56
C ILE A 3 6.03 19.38 29.90
N ASN A 4 6.76 20.18 29.11
CA ASN A 4 6.21 21.29 28.33
C ASN A 4 5.35 20.77 27.16
N GLU A 5 4.25 21.48 26.90
CA GLU A 5 3.06 21.06 26.14
C GLU A 5 3.20 20.96 24.59
N ASN A 6 4.41 20.97 24.02
CA ASN A 6 4.59 21.04 22.56
C ASN A 6 5.64 20.08 21.98
N HIS A 7 5.65 18.83 22.43
CA HIS A 7 6.53 17.81 21.85
C HIS A 7 5.91 17.18 20.59
N ARG A 8 6.36 17.59 19.40
CA ARG A 8 6.07 16.91 18.14
C ARG A 8 6.98 15.69 17.99
N ILE A 9 6.38 14.49 18.01
CA ILE A 9 7.09 13.24 17.74
C ILE A 9 7.00 12.94 16.24
N ASN A 10 8.13 12.77 15.59
CA ASN A 10 8.21 12.35 14.20
C ASN A 10 8.50 10.85 14.13
N ILE A 11 7.48 10.06 13.81
CA ILE A 11 7.58 8.59 13.73
C ILE A 11 7.92 8.21 12.29
N LYS A 12 9.06 7.54 12.10
CA LYS A 12 9.45 6.95 10.81
C LYS A 12 9.43 5.43 10.92
N PHE A 13 8.64 4.78 10.08
CA PHE A 13 8.66 3.32 9.97
C PHE A 13 9.93 2.89 9.22
N LEU A 14 10.78 2.10 9.86
CA LEU A 14 12.01 1.58 9.25
C LEU A 14 11.72 0.34 8.38
N SER A 15 10.88 -0.56 8.87
CA SER A 15 10.44 -1.74 8.11
C SER A 15 9.09 -2.24 8.63
N ILE A 16 8.37 -2.98 7.80
CA ILE A 16 7.16 -3.69 8.18
C ILE A 16 7.26 -5.14 7.69
N THR A 17 6.98 -6.07 8.59
CA THR A 17 6.95 -7.51 8.28
C THR A 17 5.60 -8.07 8.70
N GLY A 18 5.03 -8.92 7.87
CA GLY A 18 3.75 -9.57 8.14
C GLY A 18 3.35 -10.48 7.00
N ASP A 19 2.35 -11.32 7.24
CA ASP A 19 1.71 -12.07 6.18
C ASP A 19 0.95 -11.11 5.24
N SER A 20 0.74 -11.53 4.00
CA SER A 20 0.11 -10.67 2.99
C SER A 20 -1.25 -10.11 3.43
N PRO A 21 -2.14 -10.88 4.10
CA PRO A 21 -3.39 -10.35 4.64
C PRO A 21 -3.20 -9.17 5.62
N ALA A 22 -2.32 -9.28 6.61
CA ALA A 22 -2.06 -8.19 7.55
C ALA A 22 -1.45 -6.97 6.85
N LEU A 23 -0.46 -7.18 5.99
CA LEU A 23 0.17 -6.10 5.23
C LEU A 23 -0.81 -5.37 4.31
N SER A 24 -1.77 -6.09 3.72
CA SER A 24 -2.79 -5.47 2.86
C SER A 24 -3.67 -4.49 3.63
N LYS A 25 -3.96 -4.77 4.91
CA LYS A 25 -4.74 -3.86 5.77
C LYS A 25 -3.92 -2.64 6.17
N ILE A 26 -2.68 -2.82 6.63
CA ILE A 26 -1.84 -1.71 7.11
C ILE A 26 -1.40 -0.79 5.97
N LEU A 27 -1.20 -1.34 4.77
CA LEU A 27 -0.73 -0.58 3.60
C LEU A 27 -1.86 -0.11 2.68
N ASN A 28 -3.12 -0.29 3.08
CA ASN A 28 -4.31 0.12 2.35
C ASN A 28 -4.38 -0.47 0.93
N PHE A 29 -4.17 -1.78 0.86
CA PHE A 29 -3.95 -2.50 -0.38
C PHE A 29 -4.93 -3.67 -0.51
N ILE A 30 -5.23 -4.07 -1.74
CA ILE A 30 -6.16 -5.16 -2.05
C ILE A 30 -5.67 -6.57 -1.64
N GLY A 31 -4.36 -6.77 -1.44
CA GLY A 31 -3.78 -8.06 -1.07
C GLY A 31 -3.86 -9.13 -2.18
N HIS A 32 -3.24 -10.30 -1.95
CA HIS A 32 -2.93 -11.38 -2.93
C HIS A 32 -4.11 -11.95 -3.77
N GLY A 33 -5.35 -11.49 -3.56
CA GLY A 33 -6.54 -11.91 -4.31
C GLY A 33 -6.95 -10.99 -5.47
N GLY A 34 -6.26 -9.86 -5.71
CA GLY A 34 -6.68 -8.85 -6.69
C GLY A 34 -5.68 -8.54 -7.81
N TYR A 35 -6.08 -7.68 -8.75
CA TYR A 35 -5.20 -7.17 -9.81
C TYR A 35 -4.22 -6.13 -9.25
N TYR A 36 -2.91 -6.29 -9.45
CA TYR A 36 -1.88 -5.43 -8.85
C TYR A 36 -1.79 -5.58 -7.32
N CYS A 37 -1.94 -6.82 -6.83
CA CYS A 37 -2.02 -7.16 -5.41
C CYS A 37 -0.74 -7.01 -4.58
N CYS A 38 0.42 -6.91 -5.23
CA CYS A 38 1.71 -6.84 -4.53
C CYS A 38 2.12 -5.39 -4.27
N ASN A 39 2.55 -5.13 -3.03
CA ASN A 39 3.06 -3.82 -2.60
C ASN A 39 4.40 -3.47 -3.27
N PHE A 40 5.15 -4.48 -3.73
CA PHE A 40 6.50 -4.30 -4.27
C PHE A 40 6.54 -4.27 -5.79
N CYS A 41 5.59 -4.89 -6.48
CA CYS A 41 5.62 -5.04 -7.93
C CYS A 41 4.25 -4.88 -8.58
N TYR A 42 4.23 -4.60 -9.88
CA TYR A 42 3.03 -4.45 -10.69
C TYR A 42 2.51 -5.81 -11.22
N VAL A 43 2.58 -6.87 -10.41
CA VAL A 43 2.13 -8.20 -10.84
C VAL A 43 0.62 -8.18 -11.12
N ARG A 44 0.23 -8.68 -12.30
CA ARG A 44 -1.15 -8.69 -12.76
C ARG A 44 -1.67 -10.13 -12.82
N GLY A 45 -2.55 -10.50 -11.91
CA GLY A 45 -3.18 -11.81 -11.92
C GLY A 45 -4.33 -11.89 -12.94
N ILE A 46 -4.48 -12.99 -13.68
CA ILE A 46 -5.64 -13.22 -14.56
C ILE A 46 -6.73 -13.96 -13.79
N ALA A 47 -8.00 -13.60 -14.02
CA ALA A 47 -9.15 -14.38 -13.53
C ALA A 47 -9.27 -15.66 -14.34
N ILE A 48 -9.14 -16.81 -13.67
CA ILE A 48 -9.41 -18.11 -14.26
C ILE A 48 -10.42 -18.81 -13.34
N GLY A 49 -11.68 -18.77 -13.75
CA GLY A 49 -12.81 -19.18 -12.91
C GLY A 49 -12.90 -18.36 -11.62
N ARG A 50 -12.94 -19.04 -10.46
CA ARG A 50 -12.97 -18.42 -9.13
C ARG A 50 -11.58 -18.12 -8.53
N LYS A 51 -10.50 -18.35 -9.29
CA LYS A 51 -9.12 -18.20 -8.81
C LYS A 51 -8.38 -17.10 -9.59
N ARG A 52 -7.37 -16.51 -8.96
CA ARG A 52 -6.38 -15.65 -9.61
C ARG A 52 -5.12 -16.44 -9.89
N GLN A 53 -4.63 -16.38 -11.11
CA GLN A 53 -3.36 -16.98 -11.50
C GLN A 53 -2.37 -15.89 -11.90
N TYR A 54 -1.12 -16.08 -11.48
CA TYR A 54 -0.01 -15.19 -11.79
C TYR A 54 0.96 -15.96 -12.69
N PHE A 55 1.40 -15.36 -13.78
CA PHE A 55 2.34 -16.02 -14.68
C PHE A 55 3.72 -16.08 -14.04
N TYR A 56 4.18 -17.31 -13.81
CA TYR A 56 5.57 -17.56 -13.48
C TYR A 56 6.47 -17.27 -14.70
N GLY A 57 7.68 -16.75 -14.47
CA GLY A 57 8.66 -16.47 -15.52
C GLY A 57 8.42 -15.22 -16.38
N LYS A 58 7.31 -14.49 -16.20
CA LYS A 58 7.15 -13.17 -16.83
C LYS A 58 7.88 -12.10 -16.02
N LYS A 59 8.63 -11.23 -16.70
CA LYS A 59 9.21 -10.03 -16.07
C LYS A 59 8.09 -9.16 -15.51
N VAL A 60 8.20 -8.79 -14.24
CA VAL A 60 7.30 -7.86 -13.58
C VAL A 60 8.12 -6.64 -13.16
N PHE A 61 7.57 -5.46 -13.40
CA PHE A 61 8.20 -4.21 -12.96
C PHE A 61 8.00 -4.02 -11.47
N LEU A 62 9.09 -3.68 -10.77
CA LEU A 62 9.02 -3.23 -9.39
C LEU A 62 8.38 -1.84 -9.32
N ARG A 63 7.74 -1.54 -8.20
CA ARG A 63 7.18 -0.23 -7.94
C ARG A 63 8.30 0.73 -7.56
N HIS A 64 8.30 1.90 -8.17
CA HIS A 64 9.15 3.00 -7.75
C HIS A 64 8.45 3.78 -6.63
N MET A 65 9.21 4.20 -5.62
CA MET A 65 8.67 4.91 -4.44
C MET A 65 7.83 6.13 -4.82
N GLU A 66 8.32 6.96 -5.75
CA GLU A 66 7.58 8.15 -6.20
C GLU A 66 6.23 7.80 -6.85
N LYS A 67 6.20 6.75 -7.67
CA LYS A 67 4.96 6.31 -8.33
C LYS A 67 4.00 5.69 -7.32
N TYR A 68 4.52 4.91 -6.37
CA TYR A 68 3.74 4.33 -5.27
C TYR A 68 3.04 5.43 -4.47
N TYR A 69 3.76 6.48 -4.08
CA TYR A 69 3.19 7.60 -3.35
C TYR A 69 2.11 8.34 -4.16
N LYS A 70 2.39 8.68 -5.42
CA LYS A 70 1.41 9.33 -6.30
C LYS A 70 0.13 8.50 -6.46
N GLN A 71 0.27 7.19 -6.68
CA GLN A 71 -0.85 6.26 -6.81
C GLN A 71 -1.66 6.12 -5.52
N SER A 72 -0.98 6.07 -4.37
CA SER A 72 -1.64 6.03 -3.05
C SER A 72 -2.45 7.30 -2.80
N LYS A 73 -1.87 8.48 -3.06
CA LYS A 73 -2.55 9.77 -2.89
C LYS A 73 -3.73 9.92 -3.86
N GLN A 74 -3.57 9.45 -5.09
CA GLN A 74 -4.65 9.44 -6.07
C GLN A 74 -5.80 8.56 -5.60
N ALA A 75 -5.53 7.31 -5.16
CA ALA A 75 -6.56 6.42 -4.63
C ALA A 75 -7.28 7.05 -3.44
N GLU A 76 -6.54 7.68 -2.53
CA GLU A 76 -7.12 8.37 -1.38
C GLU A 76 -8.04 9.54 -1.79
N THR A 77 -7.63 10.29 -2.82
CA THR A 77 -8.38 11.46 -3.31
C THR A 77 -9.64 11.03 -4.06
N THR A 78 -9.54 10.04 -4.95
CA THR A 78 -10.64 9.59 -5.80
C THR A 78 -11.55 8.58 -5.14
N LYS A 79 -11.10 7.95 -4.03
CA LYS A 79 -11.76 6.79 -3.39
C LYS A 79 -11.92 5.58 -4.33
N GLU A 80 -11.06 5.51 -5.35
CA GLU A 80 -11.04 4.41 -6.31
C GLU A 80 -9.81 3.53 -6.12
N ASN A 81 -9.88 2.31 -6.67
CA ASN A 81 -8.71 1.45 -6.72
C ASN A 81 -7.70 1.94 -7.78
N ILE A 82 -6.51 2.35 -7.33
CA ILE A 82 -5.42 2.74 -8.24
C ILE A 82 -4.30 1.74 -8.08
N TYR A 83 -4.08 0.87 -9.07
CA TYR A 83 -3.01 -0.15 -9.06
C TYR A 83 -2.86 -0.92 -7.74
N GLY A 84 -3.98 -1.29 -7.12
CA GLY A 84 -4.01 -2.06 -5.87
C GLY A 84 -4.16 -1.24 -4.60
N HIS A 85 -3.93 0.07 -4.64
CA HIS A 85 -4.23 0.98 -3.53
C HIS A 85 -5.75 1.16 -3.42
N LYS A 86 -6.34 0.93 -2.24
CA LYS A 86 -7.80 1.00 -2.06
C LYS A 86 -8.33 2.43 -1.85
N GLY A 87 -7.50 3.34 -1.35
CA GLY A 87 -7.91 4.73 -1.10
C GLY A 87 -8.71 4.94 0.19
N GLU A 88 -8.80 3.93 1.05
CA GLU A 88 -9.41 4.03 2.38
C GLU A 88 -8.48 4.80 3.33
N LEU A 89 -9.02 5.71 4.13
CA LEU A 89 -8.26 6.36 5.20
C LEU A 89 -8.08 5.35 6.33
N LEU A 90 -6.89 4.75 6.45
CA LEU A 90 -6.62 3.80 7.53
C LEU A 90 -6.46 4.49 8.89
N ILE A 91 -6.04 5.75 8.91
CA ILE A 91 -5.78 6.53 10.13
C ILE A 91 -6.19 7.98 9.84
N GLN A 92 -7.22 8.46 10.52
CA GLN A 92 -7.74 9.83 10.43
C GLN A 92 -6.78 10.90 11.01
N HIS A 93 -5.61 10.48 11.49
CA HIS A 93 -4.54 11.34 11.97
C HIS A 93 -3.37 11.36 10.99
N SER A 94 -3.38 12.38 10.11
CA SER A 94 -2.20 13.14 9.69
C SER A 94 -0.87 12.37 9.49
N LEU A 95 -0.90 11.23 8.81
CA LEU A 95 0.30 10.71 8.15
C LEU A 95 0.49 11.52 6.86
N LYS A 96 1.06 12.72 7.00
CA LYS A 96 1.87 13.28 5.91
C LYS A 96 2.92 12.22 5.60
N CYS A 97 2.73 11.51 4.50
CA CYS A 97 3.73 10.64 3.93
C CYS A 97 4.98 11.50 3.72
N ILE A 98 5.97 11.33 4.58
CA ILE A 98 7.30 11.90 4.44
C ILE A 98 8.17 10.67 4.17
N CYS A 99 8.38 10.40 2.89
CA CYS A 99 9.45 9.57 2.38
C CYS A 99 10.49 10.51 1.78
#